data_AF-Q218T6-F1
#
_entry.id   AF-Q218T6-F1
#
_cell.length_a   1.000
_cell.length_b   1.000
_cell.length_c   1.000
_cell.angle_alpha   90.00
_cell.angle_beta   90.00
_cell.angle_gamma   90.00
#
_symmetry.space_group_name_H-M   'P 1'
#
loop_
_entity.id
_entity.type
_entity.pdbx_description
1 polymer ?
#
loop_
_entity_poly.entity_id
_entity_poly.type
_entity_poly.pdbx_seq_one_letter_code
_entity_poly.pdbx_strand_id
1 'polypeptide(L)'
;MPAIPASKPYRIGRSKTGLGLFATRPIKKGSKIIRYFGPLLDCNKKKHDAIENKYLFQLNKRWTIDGSVRKNIARYINHACKPNAESDVNPRKKKIVIRAIKNIEPGEEINYDYGTDYFKEYLKPIGCKCDACEKKRKKKAAEARAEKKAEKLKQQAKADKLKAKASNGKVLNGKVLNGKAAKTPAKAKPAKAKSEKAKSEKAKSEKAKAKAGGKAVKTKGAKVAKAKTAEKPATGKSKAKAASKAKRADA
;
A
#
# COMPACT_ATOMS: atom_id res chain seq x y z
N MET A 1 -14.30 -23.52 -4.34
CA MET A 1 -14.46 -22.12 -4.81
C MET A 1 -15.76 -22.03 -5.59
N PRO A 2 -16.45 -20.88 -5.68
CA PRO A 2 -17.63 -20.79 -6.54
C PRO A 2 -17.23 -21.11 -7.99
N ALA A 3 -17.97 -21.99 -8.65
CA ALA A 3 -17.75 -22.28 -10.07
C ALA A 3 -18.06 -21.03 -10.89
N ILE A 4 -17.07 -20.55 -11.64
CA ILE A 4 -17.24 -19.41 -12.54
C ILE A 4 -17.42 -19.98 -13.95
N PRO A 5 -18.56 -19.73 -14.64
CA PRO A 5 -18.72 -20.18 -16.02
C PRO A 5 -17.65 -19.57 -16.92
N ALA A 6 -17.13 -20.36 -17.86
CA ALA A 6 -16.09 -19.94 -18.81
C ALA A 6 -16.49 -18.75 -19.69
N SER A 7 -17.79 -18.46 -19.80
CA SER A 7 -18.32 -17.29 -20.50
C SER A 7 -17.99 -15.96 -19.81
N LYS A 8 -17.66 -15.97 -18.51
CA LYS A 8 -17.29 -14.74 -17.79
C LYS A 8 -15.83 -14.35 -18.07
N PRO A 9 -15.54 -13.05 -18.27
CA PRO A 9 -14.20 -12.58 -18.64
C PRO A 9 -13.23 -12.51 -17.45
N TYR A 10 -13.45 -13.31 -16.40
CA TYR A 10 -12.62 -13.29 -15.20
C TYR A 10 -12.54 -14.64 -14.50
N ARG A 11 -11.47 -14.84 -13.72
CA ARG A 11 -11.22 -16.01 -12.87
C ARG A 11 -10.70 -15.58 -11.50
N ILE A 12 -10.81 -16.47 -10.51
CA ILE A 12 -10.18 -16.28 -9.19
C ILE A 12 -8.77 -16.88 -9.25
N GLY A 13 -7.79 -16.16 -8.70
CA GLY A 13 -6.40 -16.59 -8.64
C GLY A 13 -5.70 -16.15 -7.36
N ARG A 14 -4.45 -16.57 -7.19
CA ARG A 14 -3.58 -16.08 -6.12
C ARG A 14 -3.11 -14.66 -6.43
N SER A 15 -3.21 -13.77 -5.45
CA SER A 15 -2.71 -12.39 -5.50
C SER A 15 -1.81 -12.12 -4.29
N LYS A 16 -1.08 -11.01 -4.31
CA LYS A 16 -0.18 -10.56 -3.22
C LYS A 16 -0.89 -10.43 -1.88
N THR A 17 -2.17 -10.06 -1.88
CA THR A 17 -3.00 -9.88 -0.68
C THR A 17 -3.90 -11.08 -0.37
N GLY A 18 -3.68 -12.22 -1.04
CA GLY A 18 -4.41 -13.46 -0.82
C GLY A 18 -5.03 -14.00 -2.10
N LEU A 19 -6.34 -13.85 -2.25
CA LEU A 19 -7.05 -14.18 -3.49
C LEU A 19 -7.38 -12.89 -4.23
N GLY A 20 -7.30 -12.94 -5.55
CA GLY A 20 -7.59 -11.84 -6.46
C GLY A 20 -8.52 -12.28 -7.58
N LEU A 21 -9.17 -11.30 -8.22
CA LEU A 21 -9.93 -11.51 -9.44
C LEU A 21 -9.08 -11.08 -10.64
N PHE A 22 -8.89 -11.97 -11.61
CA PHE A 22 -8.05 -11.74 -12.77
C PHE A 22 -8.87 -11.79 -14.05
N ALA A 23 -8.56 -10.94 -15.02
CA ALA A 23 -9.18 -10.99 -16.34
C ALA A 23 -8.73 -12.25 -17.09
N THR A 24 -9.66 -12.90 -17.79
CA THR A 24 -9.36 -14.03 -18.71
C THR A 24 -9.47 -13.62 -20.18
N ARG A 25 -10.15 -12.51 -20.45
CA ARG A 25 -10.39 -11.94 -21.78
C ARG A 25 -10.17 -10.43 -21.69
N PRO A 26 -9.85 -9.74 -22.80
CA PRO A 26 -9.70 -8.30 -22.78
C PRO A 26 -11.01 -7.63 -22.37
N ILE A 27 -10.95 -6.74 -21.37
CA ILE A 27 -12.11 -5.96 -20.89
C ILE A 27 -11.91 -4.51 -21.32
N LYS A 28 -12.80 -4.02 -22.17
CA LYS A 28 -12.76 -2.63 -22.64
C LYS A 28 -13.17 -1.66 -21.52
N LYS A 29 -12.59 -0.46 -21.52
CA LYS A 29 -13.04 0.66 -20.68
C LYS A 29 -14.55 0.87 -20.77
N GLY A 30 -15.20 1.14 -19.64
CA GLY A 30 -16.64 1.35 -19.50
C GLY A 30 -17.46 0.06 -19.32
N SER A 31 -16.87 -1.10 -19.57
CA SER A 31 -17.56 -2.39 -19.47
C SER A 31 -17.92 -2.72 -18.03
N LYS A 32 -19.12 -3.27 -17.82
CA LYS A 32 -19.55 -3.82 -16.53
C LYS A 32 -18.88 -5.18 -16.33
N ILE A 33 -18.11 -5.33 -15.27
CA ILE A 33 -17.36 -6.55 -14.97
C ILE A 33 -18.25 -7.50 -14.16
N ILE A 34 -18.61 -7.08 -12.95
CA ILE A 34 -19.35 -7.93 -12.02
C ILE A 34 -20.18 -7.08 -11.07
N ARG A 35 -21.34 -7.59 -10.67
CA ARG A 35 -22.16 -6.99 -9.63
C ARG A 35 -21.68 -7.44 -8.26
N TYR A 36 -21.51 -6.49 -7.35
CA TYR A 36 -21.35 -6.78 -5.93
C TYR A 36 -22.73 -6.95 -5.29
N PHE A 37 -22.96 -8.08 -4.64
CA PHE A 37 -24.28 -8.42 -4.08
C PHE A 37 -24.17 -9.18 -2.76
N GLY A 38 -25.25 -9.13 -1.99
CA GLY A 38 -25.41 -9.85 -0.73
C GLY A 38 -26.57 -9.28 0.09
N PRO A 39 -26.74 -9.75 1.33
CA PRO A 39 -27.76 -9.24 2.24
C PRO A 39 -27.60 -7.74 2.47
N LEU A 40 -28.73 -7.04 2.56
CA LEU A 40 -28.76 -5.62 2.85
C LEU A 40 -28.88 -5.41 4.36
N LEU A 41 -27.90 -4.74 4.94
CA LEU A 41 -27.83 -4.37 6.35
C LEU A 41 -28.35 -2.94 6.53
N ASP A 42 -29.21 -2.75 7.53
CA ASP A 42 -29.72 -1.43 7.94
C ASP A 42 -28.90 -0.92 9.13
N CYS A 43 -28.08 0.11 8.92
CA CYS A 43 -27.19 0.70 9.94
C CYS A 43 -27.96 1.30 11.13
N ASN A 44 -29.25 1.58 11.01
CA ASN A 44 -30.06 2.07 12.13
C ASN A 44 -30.34 0.98 13.18
N LYS A 45 -30.16 -0.30 12.82
CA LYS A 45 -30.38 -1.43 13.73
C LYS A 45 -29.05 -1.83 14.34
N LYS A 46 -28.93 -1.70 15.68
CA LYS A 46 -27.71 -2.05 16.44
C LYS A 46 -27.15 -3.44 16.10
N LYS A 47 -28.01 -4.43 15.85
CA LYS A 47 -27.61 -5.80 15.47
C LYS A 47 -26.85 -5.85 14.14
N HIS A 48 -27.22 -5.01 13.18
CA HIS A 48 -26.60 -4.96 11.85
C HIS A 48 -25.36 -4.07 11.83
N ASP A 49 -25.34 -3.03 12.67
CA ASP A 49 -24.18 -2.14 12.84
C ASP A 49 -23.03 -2.81 13.60
N ALA A 50 -23.35 -3.75 14.49
CA ALA A 50 -22.35 -4.56 15.20
C ALA A 50 -21.69 -5.65 14.34
N ILE A 51 -22.10 -5.81 13.08
CA ILE A 51 -21.49 -6.81 12.18
C ILE A 51 -20.15 -6.27 11.70
N GLU A 52 -19.06 -6.82 12.22
CA GLU A 52 -17.71 -6.50 11.77
C GLU A 52 -17.26 -7.51 10.69
N ASN A 53 -17.44 -7.14 9.43
CA ASN A 53 -17.04 -7.95 8.28
C ASN A 53 -16.09 -7.17 7.35
N LYS A 54 -15.10 -7.86 6.78
CA LYS A 54 -14.15 -7.26 5.81
C LYS A 54 -14.78 -6.96 4.43
N TYR A 55 -15.98 -7.49 4.17
CA TYR A 55 -16.69 -7.43 2.89
C TYR A 55 -17.94 -6.54 2.98
N LEU A 56 -17.89 -5.49 3.79
CA LEU A 56 -18.98 -4.52 3.89
C LEU A 56 -18.79 -3.44 2.83
N PHE A 57 -19.85 -3.19 2.07
CA PHE A 57 -19.89 -2.12 1.09
C PHE A 57 -21.02 -1.15 1.42
N GLN A 58 -20.67 0.05 1.85
CA GLN A 58 -21.65 1.08 2.19
C GLN A 58 -22.28 1.67 0.92
N LEU A 59 -23.61 1.58 0.77
CA LEU A 59 -24.34 2.23 -0.31
C LEU A 59 -24.64 3.69 0.04
N ASN A 60 -25.10 3.91 1.26
CA ASN A 60 -25.57 5.18 1.82
C ASN A 60 -25.40 5.13 3.35
N LYS A 61 -25.69 6.24 4.04
CA LYS A 61 -25.68 6.33 5.52
C LYS A 61 -26.53 5.28 6.24
N ARG A 62 -27.57 4.76 5.58
CA ARG A 62 -28.50 3.78 6.16
C ARG A 62 -28.23 2.34 5.70
N TRP A 63 -27.74 2.15 4.48
CA TRP A 63 -27.74 0.84 3.84
C TRP A 63 -26.31 0.41 3.51
N THR A 64 -25.97 -0.79 3.93
CA THR A 64 -24.69 -1.45 3.66
C THR A 64 -24.96 -2.84 3.09
N ILE A 65 -24.23 -3.24 2.05
CA ILE A 65 -24.32 -4.60 1.50
C ILE A 65 -23.24 -5.46 2.16
N ASP A 66 -23.64 -6.61 2.69
CA ASP A 66 -22.71 -7.63 3.17
C ASP A 66 -22.32 -8.59 2.03
N GLY A 67 -21.10 -8.47 1.54
CA GLY A 67 -20.53 -9.34 0.52
C GLY A 67 -19.94 -10.65 1.04
N SER A 68 -20.13 -11.00 2.32
CA SER A 68 -19.61 -12.23 2.94
C SER A 68 -20.08 -13.52 2.25
N VAL A 69 -21.17 -13.45 1.48
CA VAL A 69 -21.74 -14.57 0.73
C VAL A 69 -20.70 -15.20 -0.21
N ARG A 70 -20.52 -16.52 -0.12
CA ARG A 70 -19.52 -17.25 -0.91
C ARG A 70 -19.79 -17.25 -2.42
N LYS A 71 -21.05 -17.03 -2.82
CA LYS A 71 -21.48 -16.84 -4.22
C LYS A 71 -21.07 -15.46 -4.78
N ASN A 72 -20.79 -14.47 -3.93
CA ASN A 72 -20.37 -13.15 -4.36
C ASN A 72 -18.89 -13.18 -4.76
N ILE A 73 -18.61 -13.43 -6.05
CA ILE A 73 -17.24 -13.45 -6.59
C ILE A 73 -16.58 -12.07 -6.52
N ALA A 74 -17.36 -10.98 -6.52
CA ALA A 74 -16.83 -9.61 -6.48
C ALA A 74 -16.07 -9.32 -5.17
N ARG A 75 -16.25 -10.13 -4.12
CA ARG A 75 -15.50 -10.04 -2.86
C ARG A 75 -13.99 -10.27 -3.00
N TYR A 76 -13.55 -10.87 -4.10
CA TYR A 76 -12.14 -11.17 -4.37
C TYR A 76 -11.41 -10.05 -5.12
N ILE A 77 -12.11 -8.99 -5.50
CA ILE A 77 -11.49 -7.84 -6.16
C ILE A 77 -10.74 -7.04 -5.10
N ASN A 78 -9.43 -6.88 -5.29
CA ASN A 78 -8.56 -6.24 -4.31
C ASN A 78 -8.52 -4.71 -4.46
N HIS A 79 -7.96 -4.07 -3.43
CA HIS A 79 -7.70 -2.63 -3.44
C HIS A 79 -6.45 -2.28 -4.25
N ALA A 80 -6.54 -1.21 -5.04
CA ALA A 80 -5.38 -0.52 -5.57
C ALA A 80 -5.52 1.00 -5.48
N CYS A 81 -4.44 1.70 -5.09
CA CYS A 81 -4.40 3.17 -5.08
C CYS A 81 -4.32 3.78 -6.49
N LYS A 82 -4.01 2.98 -7.51
CA LYS A 82 -4.10 3.35 -8.93
C LYS A 82 -4.91 2.27 -9.65
N PRO A 83 -6.25 2.29 -9.51
CA PRO A 83 -7.04 1.16 -9.95
C PRO A 83 -7.23 1.10 -11.47
N ASN A 84 -7.72 -0.05 -11.94
CA ASN A 84 -8.19 -0.28 -13.31
C ASN A 84 -9.73 -0.43 -13.41
N ALA A 85 -10.41 -0.59 -12.28
CA ALA A 85 -11.86 -0.57 -12.17
C ALA A 85 -12.36 0.39 -11.08
N GLU A 86 -13.64 0.76 -11.17
CA GLU A 86 -14.35 1.59 -10.18
C GLU A 86 -15.67 0.92 -9.77
N SER A 87 -16.18 1.32 -8.60
CA SER A 87 -17.51 0.91 -8.13
C SER A 87 -18.58 1.91 -8.56
N ASP A 88 -19.42 1.51 -9.51
CA ASP A 88 -20.65 2.23 -9.87
C ASP A 88 -21.76 1.86 -8.88
N VAL A 89 -22.00 2.77 -7.93
CA VAL A 89 -22.99 2.63 -6.87
C VAL A 89 -24.30 3.28 -7.33
N ASN A 90 -25.37 2.49 -7.38
CA ASN A 90 -26.73 2.98 -7.61
C ASN A 90 -27.55 2.88 -6.31
N PRO A 91 -27.65 3.96 -5.51
CA PRO A 91 -28.28 3.90 -4.20
C PRO A 91 -29.79 3.71 -4.27
N ARG A 92 -30.45 4.23 -5.32
CA ARG A 92 -31.90 4.05 -5.54
C ARG A 92 -32.23 2.59 -5.80
N LYS A 93 -31.44 1.94 -6.65
CA LYS A 93 -31.63 0.51 -6.99
C LYS A 93 -30.99 -0.43 -5.96
N LYS A 94 -30.23 0.09 -4.99
CA LYS A 94 -29.43 -0.69 -4.03
C LYS A 94 -28.52 -1.70 -4.75
N LYS A 95 -27.90 -1.28 -5.85
CA LYS A 95 -27.02 -2.11 -6.68
C LYS A 95 -25.65 -1.49 -6.75
N ILE A 96 -24.62 -2.32 -6.70
CA ILE A 96 -23.23 -1.92 -6.92
C ILE A 96 -22.70 -2.76 -8.06
N VAL A 97 -22.14 -2.10 -9.07
CA VAL A 97 -21.54 -2.76 -10.22
C VAL A 97 -20.11 -2.29 -10.35
N ILE A 98 -19.18 -3.23 -10.49
CA ILE A 98 -17.79 -2.90 -10.77
C ILE A 98 -17.64 -2.71 -12.28
N ARG A 99 -17.07 -1.58 -12.68
CA ARG A 99 -16.85 -1.19 -14.07
C ARG A 99 -15.39 -0.93 -14.36
N ALA A 100 -14.93 -1.29 -15.55
CA ALA A 100 -13.58 -0.98 -15.99
C ALA A 100 -13.45 0.53 -16.29
N ILE A 101 -12.43 1.19 -15.73
CA ILE A 101 -12.10 2.60 -16.07
C ILE A 101 -10.96 2.70 -17.10
N LYS A 102 -10.29 1.58 -17.37
CA LYS A 102 -9.23 1.41 -18.36
C LYS A 102 -9.45 0.10 -19.12
N ASN A 103 -8.73 -0.09 -20.21
CA ASN A 103 -8.65 -1.41 -20.83
C ASN A 103 -7.87 -2.33 -19.89
N ILE A 104 -8.39 -3.53 -19.64
CA ILE A 104 -7.77 -4.55 -18.79
C ILE A 104 -7.41 -5.74 -19.67
N GLU A 105 -6.15 -6.11 -19.68
CA GLU A 105 -5.63 -7.19 -20.51
C GLU A 105 -5.84 -8.57 -19.84
N PRO A 106 -5.93 -9.66 -20.63
CA PRO A 106 -5.96 -11.01 -20.07
C PRO A 106 -4.77 -11.25 -19.12
N GLY A 107 -5.05 -11.80 -17.94
CA GLY A 107 -4.03 -12.05 -16.91
C GLY A 107 -3.83 -10.91 -15.91
N GLU A 108 -4.33 -9.70 -16.18
CA GLU A 108 -4.25 -8.60 -15.23
C GLU A 108 -5.21 -8.78 -14.05
N GLU A 109 -4.78 -8.32 -12.87
CA GLU A 109 -5.64 -8.29 -11.68
C GLU A 109 -6.63 -7.12 -11.76
N ILE A 110 -7.91 -7.42 -11.60
CA ILE A 110 -8.97 -6.44 -11.49
C ILE A 110 -8.95 -5.88 -10.07
N ASN A 111 -8.85 -4.56 -9.94
CA ASN A 111 -8.76 -3.86 -8.68
C ASN A 111 -9.55 -2.55 -8.70
N TYR A 112 -9.99 -2.09 -7.54
CA TYR A 112 -10.68 -0.81 -7.39
C TYR A 112 -10.27 -0.07 -6.13
N ASP A 113 -10.68 1.18 -5.99
CA ASP A 113 -10.48 1.93 -4.75
C ASP A 113 -11.56 1.55 -3.72
N TYR A 114 -11.14 1.12 -2.53
CA TYR A 114 -12.07 0.73 -1.46
C TYR A 114 -12.67 1.95 -0.74
N GLY A 115 -12.20 3.15 -1.08
CA GLY A 115 -12.64 4.39 -0.45
C GLY A 115 -11.81 4.75 0.78
N THR A 116 -11.94 6.01 1.18
CA THR A 116 -11.09 6.62 2.21
C THR A 116 -11.31 6.04 3.59
N ASP A 117 -12.54 5.66 3.92
CA ASP A 117 -12.89 5.22 5.26
C ASP A 117 -12.30 3.83 5.53
N TYR A 118 -12.52 2.91 4.59
CA TYR A 118 -11.87 1.60 4.60
C TYR A 118 -10.34 1.73 4.59
N PHE A 119 -9.81 2.66 3.80
CA PHE A 119 -8.37 2.86 3.73
C PHE A 119 -7.79 3.28 5.09
N LYS A 120 -8.43 4.23 5.78
CA LYS A 120 -7.96 4.73 7.09
C LYS A 120 -8.04 3.68 8.17
N GLU A 121 -9.11 2.88 8.18
CA GLU A 121 -9.39 1.92 9.23
C GLU A 121 -8.58 0.63 9.08
N TYR A 122 -8.53 0.06 7.87
CA TYR A 122 -7.94 -1.26 7.64
C TYR A 122 -6.60 -1.23 6.92
N LEU A 123 -6.38 -0.31 5.96
CA LEU A 123 -5.16 -0.31 5.13
C LEU A 123 -4.04 0.56 5.69
N LYS A 124 -4.36 1.71 6.30
CA LYS A 124 -3.38 2.62 6.90
C LYS A 124 -2.51 1.95 7.97
N PRO A 125 -3.04 1.16 8.92
CA PRO A 125 -2.19 0.51 9.92
C PRO A 125 -1.28 -0.57 9.33
N ILE A 126 -1.73 -1.28 8.28
CA ILE A 126 -0.97 -2.39 7.68
C ILE A 126 -0.05 -1.91 6.54
N GLY A 127 -0.34 -0.75 5.96
CA GLY A 127 0.25 -0.25 4.74
C GLY A 127 -0.33 -0.93 3.49
N CYS A 128 -0.77 -0.12 2.52
CA CYS A 128 -1.28 -0.64 1.25
C CYS A 128 -0.19 -1.42 0.48
N LYS A 129 -0.53 -2.66 0.10
CA LYS A 129 0.35 -3.59 -0.63
C LYS A 129 0.10 -3.60 -2.15
N CYS A 130 -0.67 -2.64 -2.68
CA CYS A 130 -0.86 -2.54 -4.11
C CYS A 130 0.46 -2.17 -4.83
N ASP A 131 0.55 -2.50 -6.12
CA ASP A 131 1.74 -2.27 -6.93
C ASP A 131 2.22 -0.83 -6.93
N ALA A 132 1.28 0.12 -6.98
CA ALA A 132 1.59 1.54 -6.96
C ALA A 132 2.29 1.95 -5.64
N CYS A 133 1.79 1.46 -4.51
CA CYS A 133 2.36 1.74 -3.19
C CYS A 133 3.70 1.02 -2.98
N GLU A 134 3.85 -0.21 -3.48
CA GLU A 134 5.13 -0.92 -3.46
C GLU A 134 6.19 -0.20 -4.29
N LYS A 135 5.88 0.19 -5.53
CA LYS A 135 6.79 0.97 -6.39
C LYS A 135 7.21 2.27 -5.70
N LYS A 136 6.26 3.00 -5.09
CA LYS A 136 6.54 4.23 -4.33
C LYS A 136 7.46 3.98 -3.12
N ARG A 137 7.23 2.91 -2.36
CA ARG A 137 8.07 2.54 -1.21
C ARG A 137 9.48 2.15 -1.64
N LYS A 138 9.62 1.35 -2.69
CA LYS A 138 10.93 0.96 -3.26
C LYS A 138 11.71 2.18 -3.75
N LYS A 139 11.06 3.11 -4.45
CA LYS A 139 11.69 4.37 -4.90
C LYS A 139 12.24 5.19 -3.73
N LYS A 140 11.41 5.46 -2.71
CA LYS A 140 11.83 6.18 -1.50
C LYS A 140 12.97 5.50 -0.76
N ALA A 141 12.94 4.16 -0.67
CA ALA A 141 14.02 3.40 -0.03
C ALA A 141 15.34 3.49 -0.82
N ALA A 142 15.28 3.52 -2.15
CA ALA A 142 16.45 3.70 -3.00
C ALA A 142 17.05 5.12 -2.85
N GLU A 143 16.20 6.15 -2.85
CA GLU A 143 16.60 7.54 -2.62
C GLU A 143 17.28 7.72 -1.25
N ALA A 144 16.65 7.23 -0.18
CA ALA A 144 17.22 7.29 1.17
C ALA A 144 18.55 6.53 1.29
N ARG A 145 18.74 5.43 0.55
CA ARG A 145 20.03 4.71 0.50
C ARG A 145 21.09 5.51 -0.25
N ALA A 146 20.72 6.18 -1.35
CA ALA A 146 21.63 7.03 -2.11
C ALA A 146 22.10 8.24 -1.28
N GLU A 147 21.20 8.89 -0.55
CA GLU A 147 21.51 9.99 0.37
C GLU A 147 22.47 9.55 1.47
N LYS A 148 22.19 8.44 2.15
CA LYS A 148 23.09 7.88 3.19
C LYS A 148 24.47 7.51 2.63
N LYS A 149 24.53 6.97 1.40
CA LYS A 149 25.81 6.64 0.74
C LYS A 149 26.59 7.92 0.42
N ALA A 150 25.93 8.95 -0.10
CA ALA A 150 26.55 10.24 -0.38
C ALA A 150 27.06 10.92 0.90
N GLU A 151 26.30 10.87 1.99
CA GLU A 151 26.73 11.40 3.28
C GLU A 151 27.93 10.63 3.84
N LYS A 152 27.91 9.30 3.78
CA LYS A 152 29.04 8.46 4.21
C LYS A 152 30.29 8.73 3.39
N LEU A 153 30.18 8.91 2.07
CA LEU A 153 31.30 9.28 1.20
C LEU A 153 31.85 10.66 1.55
N LYS A 154 30.99 11.65 1.83
CA LYS A 154 31.40 12.99 2.30
C LYS A 154 32.13 12.93 3.64
N GLN A 155 31.63 12.12 4.58
CA GLN A 155 32.25 11.92 5.89
C GLN A 155 33.61 11.21 5.77
N GLN A 156 33.71 10.17 4.93
CA GLN A 156 34.96 9.48 4.63
C GLN A 156 35.99 10.44 4.01
N ALA A 157 35.60 11.20 2.97
CA ALA A 157 36.49 12.17 2.35
C ALA A 157 36.99 13.26 3.33
N LYS A 158 36.14 13.72 4.26
CA LYS A 158 36.55 14.65 5.33
C LYS A 158 37.55 13.99 6.28
N ALA A 159 37.31 12.76 6.70
CA ALA A 159 38.20 12.02 7.58
C ALA A 159 39.56 11.75 6.91
N ASP A 160 39.58 11.39 5.62
CA ASP A 160 40.79 11.12 4.86
C ASP A 160 41.62 12.40 4.67
N LYS A 161 40.98 13.56 4.42
CA LYS A 161 41.66 14.87 4.38
C LYS A 161 42.29 15.25 5.73
N LEU A 162 41.61 14.97 6.85
CA LEU A 162 42.15 15.24 8.19
C LEU A 162 43.37 14.36 8.49
N LYS A 163 43.30 13.07 8.13
CA LYS A 163 44.43 12.13 8.27
C LYS A 163 45.64 12.56 7.44
N ALA A 164 45.43 12.95 6.18
CA ALA A 164 46.49 13.42 5.29
C ALA A 164 47.20 14.69 5.81
N LYS A 165 46.46 15.61 6.44
CA LYS A 165 47.03 16.80 7.09
C LYS A 165 47.86 16.46 8.33
N ALA A 166 47.45 15.46 9.12
CA ALA A 166 48.19 15.02 10.29
C ALA A 166 49.52 14.32 9.93
N SER A 167 49.60 13.61 8.80
CA SER A 167 50.83 12.96 8.34
C SER A 167 51.86 13.92 7.72
N ASN A 168 51.44 15.08 7.19
CA ASN A 168 52.35 16.04 6.55
C ASN A 168 52.99 17.07 7.52
N GLY A 169 52.70 16.99 8.82
CA GLY A 169 53.16 17.95 9.84
C GLY A 169 54.50 17.61 10.52
N LYS A 170 55.35 16.74 9.96
CA LYS A 170 56.57 16.27 10.66
C LYS A 170 57.84 16.17 9.81
N VAL A 171 58.26 17.23 9.10
CA VAL A 171 59.68 17.60 8.81
C VAL A 171 59.63 19.08 8.37
N LEU A 172 60.31 20.09 8.93
CA LEU A 172 61.75 20.32 9.10
C LEU A 172 61.96 21.47 10.11
N ASN A 173 62.90 21.32 11.04
CA ASN A 173 63.74 22.47 11.42
C ASN A 173 65.16 21.94 11.67
N GLY A 174 66.01 22.06 10.65
CA GLY A 174 67.42 21.69 10.72
C GLY A 174 68.21 22.77 11.44
N LYS A 175 68.90 22.39 12.52
CA LYS A 175 70.00 23.16 13.09
C LYS A 175 71.20 22.21 13.16
N VAL A 176 72.13 22.39 12.23
CA VAL A 176 73.40 21.68 12.21
C VAL A 176 74.32 22.38 13.22
N LEU A 177 74.75 21.67 14.27
CA LEU A 177 75.95 22.02 15.01
C LEU A 177 76.74 20.74 15.30
N ASN A 178 77.99 20.78 14.86
CA ASN A 178 79.02 19.77 14.96
C ASN A 178 79.62 19.74 16.38
N GLY A 179 79.97 18.56 16.92
CA GLY A 179 80.68 18.46 18.20
C GLY A 179 80.86 17.02 18.71
N LYS A 180 82.13 16.62 18.88
CA LYS A 180 82.67 15.29 19.21
C LYS A 180 82.38 14.77 20.64
N ALA A 181 82.64 13.45 20.79
CA ALA A 181 83.04 12.69 21.99
C ALA A 181 81.92 12.35 23.00
N ALA A 182 81.85 11.20 23.69
CA ALA A 182 82.59 9.93 23.71
C ALA A 182 81.84 8.92 24.63
N LYS A 183 82.20 7.63 24.51
CA LYS A 183 82.10 6.53 25.51
C LYS A 183 80.74 5.88 25.86
N THR A 184 80.60 4.60 25.47
CA THR A 184 79.91 3.48 26.15
C THR A 184 80.56 3.19 27.54
N PRO A 185 79.99 2.39 28.50
CA PRO A 185 79.29 1.10 28.28
C PRO A 185 78.19 0.63 29.31
N ALA A 186 77.51 -0.49 28.92
CA ALA A 186 77.14 -1.70 29.70
C ALA A 186 76.05 -1.76 30.83
N LYS A 187 75.19 -2.81 30.68
CA LYS A 187 74.47 -3.68 31.67
C LYS A 187 73.35 -3.00 32.50
N ALA A 188 72.20 -3.61 32.89
CA ALA A 188 71.82 -5.00 33.19
C ALA A 188 70.28 -5.24 33.08
N LYS A 189 69.87 -6.52 33.02
CA LYS A 189 68.52 -7.12 33.25
C LYS A 189 68.25 -7.29 34.78
N PRO A 190 67.17 -7.95 35.28
CA PRO A 190 65.76 -8.16 34.85
C PRO A 190 64.72 -8.04 36.04
N ALA A 191 63.41 -8.24 35.79
CA ALA A 191 62.44 -9.02 36.64
C ALA A 191 60.98 -8.82 36.10
N LYS A 192 60.31 -9.89 35.64
CA LYS A 192 59.25 -10.70 36.34
C LYS A 192 57.95 -9.91 36.61
N ALA A 193 56.72 -10.39 36.41
CA ALA A 193 56.14 -11.71 36.09
C ALA A 193 54.72 -11.49 35.48
N LYS A 194 54.24 -12.38 34.60
CA LYS A 194 53.09 -13.32 34.73
C LYS A 194 51.74 -12.67 35.13
N SER A 195 50.56 -13.00 34.58
CA SER A 195 50.02 -14.25 34.00
C SER A 195 48.67 -13.90 33.34
N GLU A 196 48.44 -14.30 32.09
CA GLU A 196 47.53 -15.40 31.66
C GLU A 196 46.06 -15.31 32.12
N LYS A 197 45.14 -15.22 31.15
CA LYS A 197 43.98 -16.14 31.13
C LYS A 197 43.45 -16.32 29.70
N ALA A 198 43.41 -17.59 29.29
CA ALA A 198 42.78 -18.07 28.06
C ALA A 198 41.29 -18.40 28.28
N LYS A 199 40.53 -18.24 27.18
CA LYS A 199 39.37 -19.00 26.65
C LYS A 199 38.44 -19.81 27.57
N SER A 200 37.14 -19.70 27.27
CA SER A 200 36.12 -20.77 26.95
C SER A 200 34.72 -20.22 27.30
N GLU A 201 33.72 -20.13 26.42
CA GLU A 201 32.78 -21.13 25.82
C GLU A 201 31.32 -20.91 26.30
N LYS A 202 30.42 -20.77 25.29
CA LYS A 202 29.09 -21.41 25.10
C LYS A 202 27.95 -21.29 26.15
N ALA A 203 26.76 -20.88 25.64
CA ALA A 203 25.43 -21.55 25.71
C ALA A 203 24.20 -20.77 26.27
N LYS A 204 23.17 -20.70 25.41
CA LYS A 204 21.68 -20.84 25.57
C LYS A 204 20.88 -20.23 26.75
N SER A 205 19.78 -19.54 26.41
CA SER A 205 18.37 -19.77 26.87
C SER A 205 17.44 -18.71 26.21
N GLU A 206 16.41 -19.08 25.44
CA GLU A 206 14.99 -19.37 25.77
C GLU A 206 14.09 -18.22 26.29
N LYS A 207 13.18 -17.78 25.39
CA LYS A 207 11.71 -17.64 25.51
C LYS A 207 11.09 -16.74 26.61
N ALA A 208 10.41 -15.67 26.17
CA ALA A 208 9.29 -15.07 26.89
C ALA A 208 8.15 -14.69 25.93
N LYS A 209 6.92 -15.03 26.35
CA LYS A 209 5.64 -14.94 25.64
C LYS A 209 4.87 -13.76 26.26
N ALA A 210 4.39 -12.81 25.45
CA ALA A 210 3.50 -11.75 25.91
C ALA A 210 2.21 -11.73 25.08
N LYS A 211 1.10 -12.10 25.74
CA LYS A 211 -0.27 -11.75 25.33
C LYS A 211 -0.55 -10.32 25.75
N ALA A 212 -1.15 -9.52 24.89
CA ALA A 212 -1.89 -8.34 25.31
C ALA A 212 -3.14 -8.20 24.44
N GLY A 213 -4.30 -8.34 25.08
CA GLY A 213 -5.60 -8.05 24.51
C GLY A 213 -5.76 -6.54 24.29
N GLY A 214 -6.28 -6.18 23.12
CA GLY A 214 -6.61 -4.81 22.74
C GLY A 214 -8.10 -4.57 22.89
N LYS A 215 -8.42 -3.61 23.77
CA LYS A 215 -9.74 -3.15 24.20
C LYS A 215 -10.62 -2.63 23.05
N ALA A 216 -11.91 -2.87 23.21
CA ALA A 216 -13.00 -2.15 22.55
C ALA A 216 -13.03 -0.67 22.95
N VAL A 217 -13.20 0.26 22.00
CA VAL A 217 -13.80 1.59 22.25
C VAL A 217 -14.57 2.11 21.03
N LYS A 218 -15.89 2.11 21.18
CA LYS A 218 -16.94 3.06 20.76
C LYS A 218 -16.60 4.17 19.74
N THR A 219 -17.31 4.07 18.61
CA THR A 219 -18.02 5.11 17.83
C THR A 219 -17.76 6.60 18.10
N LYS A 220 -17.60 7.38 17.03
CA LYS A 220 -18.26 8.69 16.83
C LYS A 220 -18.23 9.06 15.34
N GLY A 221 -19.41 9.27 14.75
CA GLY A 221 -19.53 9.81 13.40
C GLY A 221 -19.35 11.33 13.37
N ALA A 222 -18.92 11.86 12.23
CA ALA A 222 -19.41 13.13 11.68
C ALA A 222 -18.80 13.45 10.29
N LYS A 223 -19.72 13.85 9.41
CA LYS A 223 -19.60 14.79 8.28
C LYS A 223 -18.61 14.47 7.14
N VAL A 224 -19.20 14.20 5.96
CA VAL A 224 -18.59 14.59 4.68
C VAL A 224 -19.42 15.70 4.06
N ALA A 225 -18.70 16.74 3.68
CA ALA A 225 -19.15 17.99 3.08
C ALA A 225 -19.72 17.79 1.67
N LYS A 226 -20.69 18.65 1.33
CA LYS A 226 -21.22 18.86 -0.01
C LYS A 226 -20.12 19.44 -0.91
N ALA A 227 -19.90 18.81 -2.07
CA ALA A 227 -19.42 19.53 -3.25
C ALA A 227 -20.64 19.88 -4.12
N LYS A 228 -20.85 21.19 -4.29
CA LYS A 228 -21.84 21.79 -5.19
C LYS A 228 -21.33 21.66 -6.62
N THR A 229 -22.20 21.31 -7.56
CA THR A 229 -22.09 21.80 -8.94
C THR A 229 -23.46 22.33 -9.34
N ALA A 230 -23.46 23.59 -9.74
CA ALA A 230 -24.59 24.34 -10.22
C ALA A 230 -24.90 23.93 -11.67
N GLU A 231 -26.16 23.78 -12.00
CA GLU A 231 -26.62 23.81 -13.39
C GLU A 231 -27.90 24.65 -13.46
N LYS A 232 -27.86 25.67 -14.32
CA LYS A 232 -28.91 26.64 -14.61
C LYS A 232 -29.80 26.04 -15.72
N PRO A 233 -31.14 26.14 -15.65
CA PRO A 233 -31.98 25.53 -16.67
C PRO A 233 -32.10 26.45 -17.90
N ALA A 234 -31.83 25.91 -19.08
CA ALA A 234 -32.23 26.52 -20.35
C ALA A 234 -33.62 25.99 -20.74
N THR A 235 -34.57 26.91 -20.77
CA THR A 235 -35.93 26.78 -21.29
C THR A 235 -35.92 26.65 -22.82
N GLY A 236 -36.79 25.79 -23.36
CA GLY A 236 -37.08 25.74 -24.79
C GLY A 236 -38.30 24.89 -25.12
N LYS A 237 -39.50 25.48 -25.03
CA LYS A 237 -40.76 24.95 -25.57
C LYS A 237 -40.82 25.21 -27.08
N SER A 238 -41.24 24.24 -27.89
CA SER A 238 -42.06 24.43 -29.11
C SER A 238 -42.56 23.04 -29.55
N LYS A 239 -43.83 22.71 -29.30
CA LYS A 239 -45.03 22.85 -30.17
C LYS A 239 -45.17 21.77 -31.25
N ALA A 240 -46.37 21.19 -31.21
CA ALA A 240 -46.91 20.13 -32.04
C ALA A 240 -46.95 20.42 -33.54
N LYS A 241 -47.00 19.34 -34.34
CA LYS A 241 -47.91 19.25 -35.47
C LYS A 241 -48.26 17.78 -35.79
N ALA A 242 -49.55 17.52 -35.86
CA ALA A 242 -50.16 16.31 -36.39
C ALA A 242 -50.35 16.44 -37.92
N ALA A 243 -50.40 15.28 -38.59
CA ALA A 243 -50.82 14.94 -39.97
C ALA A 243 -49.80 13.92 -40.52
N SER A 244 -50.11 12.85 -41.26
CA SER A 244 -51.34 12.33 -41.88
C SER A 244 -51.02 10.96 -42.50
N LYS A 245 -51.97 10.03 -42.44
CA LYS A 245 -52.39 9.06 -43.48
C LYS A 245 -51.32 8.41 -44.41
N ALA A 246 -51.23 7.07 -44.35
CA ALA A 246 -51.42 6.12 -45.48
C ALA A 246 -50.50 4.87 -45.43
N LYS A 247 -51.12 3.67 -45.50
CA LYS A 247 -50.84 2.51 -46.41
C LYS A 247 -51.49 1.25 -45.79
N ARG A 248 -52.53 0.71 -46.46
CA ARG A 248 -52.52 -0.52 -47.31
C ARG A 248 -52.16 -1.76 -46.48
N ALA A 249 -53.16 -2.59 -46.13
CA ALA A 249 -53.66 -3.73 -46.92
C ALA A 249 -52.65 -4.89 -46.91
N ASP A 250 -52.97 -5.96 -46.18
CA ASP A 250 -52.71 -7.37 -46.52
C ASP A 250 -53.31 -8.29 -45.45
N ALA A 251 -53.99 -9.35 -45.94
CA ALA A 251 -54.58 -10.53 -45.28
C ALA A 251 -55.80 -10.35 -44.36
#